data_AF-K1S2W5-F1
#
_entry.id   AF-K1S2W5-F1
#
_cell.length_a   1.000
_cell.length_b   1.000
_cell.length_c   1.000
_cell.angle_alpha   90.00
_cell.angle_beta   90.00
_cell.angle_gamma   90.00
#
_symmetry.space_group_name_H-M   'P 1'
#
loop_
_entity.id
_entity.type
_entity.pdbx_description
1 polymer ?
#
loop_
_entity_poly.entity_id
_entity_poly.type
_entity_poly.pdbx_seq_one_letter_code
_entity_poly.pdbx_strand_id
1 'polypeptide(L)'
;MDAEVTLFTKPEELIAWADTFDILLNPSIEDAAILLNYMEGHDYAIGIDSDGKMYRQDVAEENGEIEPYPIDDVIDTVCEWNYELILDADAHRNDPKDFKDYSEFQDKYDSLKADEKRLDRGRGRHILQALARGTPARRRGP
;
A
#
# COMPACT_ATOMS: atom_id res chain seq x y z
N MET A 1 2.03 17.92 20.75
CA MET A 1 1.07 16.88 21.18
C MET A 1 1.43 15.70 20.35
N ASP A 2 2.16 14.76 20.96
CA ASP A 2 2.50 13.48 20.36
C ASP A 2 1.17 12.84 19.97
N ALA A 3 0.92 12.68 18.66
CA ALA A 3 -0.26 11.99 18.19
C ALA A 3 -0.11 10.54 18.67
N GLU A 4 -0.98 10.09 19.56
CA GLU A 4 -1.00 8.70 19.98
C GLU A 4 -1.55 7.86 18.82
N VAL A 5 -0.63 7.36 18.00
CA VAL A 5 -0.94 6.54 16.83
C VAL A 5 -0.90 5.07 17.21
N THR A 6 -1.94 4.34 16.85
CA THR A 6 -1.96 2.88 16.94
C THR A 6 -1.44 2.31 15.62
N LEU A 7 -0.22 1.77 15.63
CA LEU A 7 0.39 1.15 14.46
C LEU A 7 -0.31 -0.17 14.10
N PHE A 8 -0.49 -0.39 12.79
CA PHE A 8 -0.97 -1.66 12.28
C PHE A 8 0.14 -2.69 12.29
N THR A 9 -0.08 -3.77 13.03
CA THR A 9 0.85 -4.91 13.08
C THR A 9 0.34 -6.09 12.27
N LYS A 10 -0.96 -6.09 11.96
CA LYS A 10 -1.61 -7.17 11.21
C LYS A 10 -2.48 -6.62 10.08
N PRO A 11 -2.58 -7.33 8.95
CA PRO A 11 -3.47 -6.97 7.85
C PRO A 11 -4.95 -6.95 8.27
N GLU A 12 -5.33 -7.79 9.23
CA GLU A 12 -6.69 -7.83 9.79
C GLU A 12 -7.09 -6.49 10.44
N GLU A 13 -6.14 -5.80 11.08
CA GLU A 13 -6.39 -4.50 11.73
C GLU A 13 -6.63 -3.41 10.67
N LEU A 14 -5.86 -3.43 9.58
CA LEU A 14 -6.05 -2.51 8.47
C LEU A 14 -7.39 -2.75 7.75
N ILE A 15 -7.81 -4.00 7.60
CA ILE A 15 -9.13 -4.35 7.04
C ILE A 15 -10.25 -3.90 7.98
N ALA A 16 -10.14 -4.17 9.28
CA ALA A 16 -11.13 -3.75 10.26
C ALA A 16 -11.25 -2.22 10.32
N TRP A 17 -10.13 -1.50 10.22
CA TRP A 17 -10.13 -0.04 10.07
C TRP A 17 -10.84 0.37 8.78
N ALA A 18 -10.49 -0.22 7.63
CA ALA A 18 -11.11 0.13 6.36
C ALA A 18 -12.64 -0.09 6.39
N ASP A 19 -13.11 -1.17 7.01
CA ASP A 19 -14.54 -1.45 7.22
C ASP A 19 -15.20 -0.44 8.18
N THR A 20 -14.52 -0.12 9.29
CA THR A 20 -15.01 0.82 10.32
C THR A 20 -15.18 2.24 9.77
N PHE A 21 -14.25 2.69 8.93
CA PHE A 21 -14.22 4.04 8.38
C PHE A 21 -14.89 4.16 6.99
N ASP A 22 -15.62 3.11 6.55
CA ASP A 22 -16.24 3.00 5.23
C ASP A 22 -15.26 3.36 4.10
N ILE A 23 -14.00 2.94 4.29
CA ILE A 23 -12.94 3.09 3.31
C ILE A 23 -13.18 2.05 2.23
N LEU A 24 -13.53 2.57 1.07
CA LEU A 24 -13.95 1.84 -0.11
C LEU A 24 -12.81 1.08 -0.82
N LEU A 25 -11.75 0.79 -0.06
CA LEU A 25 -10.61 0.01 -0.47
C LEU A 25 -10.91 -1.49 -0.37
N ASN A 26 -11.76 -1.91 0.59
CA ASN A 26 -12.03 -3.33 0.95
C ASN A 26 -10.84 -4.25 0.57
N PRO A 27 -9.65 -3.99 1.13
CA PRO A 27 -8.47 -4.79 0.78
C PRO A 27 -8.70 -6.22 1.25
N SER A 28 -8.26 -7.19 0.45
CA SER A 28 -8.17 -8.57 0.93
C SER A 28 -7.04 -8.67 1.96
N ILE A 29 -7.01 -9.74 2.75
CA ILE A 29 -5.88 -10.00 3.68
C ILE A 29 -4.54 -9.92 2.96
N GLU A 30 -4.48 -10.43 1.73
CA GLU A 30 -3.28 -10.36 0.89
C GLU A 30 -2.92 -8.92 0.50
N ASP A 31 -3.90 -8.09 0.11
CA ASP A 31 -3.65 -6.70 -0.29
C ASP A 31 -3.16 -5.86 0.90
N ALA A 32 -3.81 -6.03 2.06
CA ALA A 32 -3.39 -5.38 3.30
C ALA A 32 -2.00 -5.86 3.76
N ALA A 33 -1.70 -7.15 3.61
CA ALA A 33 -0.38 -7.69 3.93
C ALA A 33 0.70 -7.12 3.00
N ILE A 34 0.41 -6.98 1.70
CA ILE A 34 1.33 -6.34 0.74
C ILE A 34 1.62 -4.91 1.21
N LEU A 35 0.59 -4.09 1.47
CA LEU A 35 0.79 -2.70 1.91
C LEU A 35 1.66 -2.61 3.17
N LEU A 36 1.37 -3.42 4.20
CA LEU A 36 2.15 -3.44 5.44
C LEU A 36 3.58 -3.93 5.22
N ASN A 37 3.78 -5.00 4.46
CA ASN A 37 5.10 -5.57 4.18
C ASN A 37 5.99 -4.59 3.41
N TYR A 38 5.43 -3.83 2.47
CA TYR A 38 6.20 -2.83 1.73
C TYR A 38 6.60 -1.66 2.62
N MET A 39 5.72 -1.19 3.51
CA MET A 39 6.08 -0.14 4.46
C MET A 39 7.19 -0.62 5.40
N GLU A 40 7.01 -1.80 6.01
CA GLU A 40 8.00 -2.38 6.93
C GLU A 40 9.34 -2.65 6.23
N GLY A 41 9.29 -3.16 4.99
CA GLY A 41 10.48 -3.41 4.17
C GLY A 41 11.24 -2.15 3.75
N HIS A 42 10.64 -0.96 3.91
CA HIS A 42 11.23 0.34 3.64
C HIS A 42 11.45 1.17 4.93
N ASP A 43 11.42 0.52 6.10
CA ASP A 43 11.62 1.15 7.41
C ASP A 43 10.54 2.19 7.79
N TYR A 44 9.31 1.98 7.32
CA TYR A 44 8.14 2.76 7.71
C TYR A 44 7.06 1.88 8.35
N ALA A 45 6.35 2.43 9.32
CA ALA A 45 5.13 1.84 9.86
C ALA A 45 3.95 2.77 9.58
N ILE A 46 2.76 2.18 9.40
CA ILE A 46 1.51 2.94 9.27
C ILE A 46 0.60 2.64 10.45
N GLY A 47 -0.14 3.64 10.88
CA GLY A 47 -1.08 3.53 11.99
C GLY A 47 -2.21 4.53 11.88
N ILE A 48 -3.10 4.51 12.86
CA ILE A 48 -4.22 5.43 12.97
C ILE A 48 -4.26 6.15 14.32
N ASP A 49 -4.74 7.39 14.33
CA ASP A 49 -5.10 8.06 15.59
C ASP A 49 -6.47 7.62 16.09
N SER A 50 -6.87 8.16 17.24
CA SER A 50 -8.20 7.96 17.84
C SER A 50 -9.37 8.45 16.99
N ASP A 51 -9.13 9.32 16.00
CA ASP A 51 -10.11 9.84 15.05
C ASP A 51 -10.18 8.97 13.78
N GLY A 52 -9.28 7.98 13.67
CA GLY A 52 -9.15 7.09 12.51
C GLY A 52 -8.35 7.66 11.35
N LYS A 53 -7.66 8.79 11.55
CA LYS A 53 -6.77 9.34 10.53
C LYS A 53 -5.51 8.52 10.47
N MET A 54 -5.05 8.22 9.27
CA MET A 54 -3.80 7.49 9.08
C MET A 54 -2.58 8.41 9.22
N TYR A 55 -1.56 7.85 9.83
CA TYR A 55 -0.24 8.45 9.95
C TYR A 55 0.81 7.42 9.59
N ARG A 56 1.93 7.91 9.05
CA ARG A 56 3.15 7.15 8.87
C ARG A 56 4.10 7.50 10.00
N GLN A 57 4.76 6.49 10.53
CA GLN A 57 5.84 6.62 11.48
C GLN A 57 7.12 6.06 10.85
N ASP A 58 8.18 6.84 10.86
CA ASP A 58 9.52 6.34 10.52
C ASP A 58 9.99 5.40 11.65
N VAL A 59 10.37 4.16 11.29
CA VAL A 59 10.91 3.17 12.25
C VAL A 59 12.42 2.96 12.10
N ALA A 60 13.06 3.66 11.16
CA ALA A 60 14.52 3.70 11.04
C ALA A 60 15.17 4.43 12.21
N GLU A 61 14.47 5.40 12.82
CA GLU A 61 14.94 6.16 13.98
C GLU A 61 14.13 5.88 15.27
N GLU A 62 14.82 5.89 16.42
CA GLU A 62 14.19 5.75 17.74
C GLU A 62 13.38 7.04 18.04
N ASN A 63 12.05 6.97 17.97
CA ASN A 63 11.10 8.09 17.86
C ASN A 63 11.10 8.80 16.49
N GLY A 64 11.11 8.03 15.40
CA GLY A 64 10.97 8.59 14.06
C GLY A 64 9.71 9.43 13.89
N GLU A 65 9.78 10.35 12.93
CA GLU A 65 8.74 11.36 12.71
C GLU A 65 7.40 10.71 12.38
N ILE A 66 6.35 11.21 13.03
CA ILE A 66 4.97 10.82 12.77
C ILE A 66 4.34 11.95 11.95
N GLU A 67 3.91 11.62 10.75
CA GLU A 67 3.27 12.57 9.84
C GLU A 67 1.94 12.04 9.29
N PRO A 68 0.95 12.92 9.05
CA PRO A 68 -0.32 12.51 8.49
C PRO A 68 -0.11 11.93 7.09
N TYR A 69 -0.53 10.68 6.91
CA TYR A 69 -0.26 9.93 5.70
C TYR A 69 -1.50 9.10 5.33
N PRO A 70 -2.39 9.61 4.46
CA PRO A 70 -3.63 8.94 4.09
C PRO A 70 -3.35 7.63 3.34
N ILE A 71 -4.31 6.72 3.38
CA ILE A 71 -4.21 5.41 2.70
C ILE A 71 -3.98 5.55 1.19
N ASP A 72 -4.49 6.61 0.56
CA ASP A 72 -4.26 6.92 -0.85
C ASP A 72 -2.76 7.11 -1.13
N ASP A 73 -2.07 7.91 -0.31
CA ASP A 73 -0.63 8.15 -0.44
C ASP A 73 0.17 6.87 -0.16
N VAL A 74 -0.27 6.03 0.78
CA VAL A 74 0.32 4.69 1.02
C VAL A 74 0.23 3.83 -0.24
N ILE A 75 -0.95 3.78 -0.86
CA ILE A 75 -1.18 2.97 -2.05
C ILE A 75 -0.33 3.49 -3.22
N ASP A 76 -0.31 4.80 -3.45
CA ASP A 76 0.49 5.41 -4.51
C ASP A 76 1.99 5.10 -4.32
N THR A 77 2.49 5.27 -3.10
CA THR A 77 3.90 4.98 -2.75
C THR A 77 4.26 3.49 -2.92
N VAL A 78 3.45 2.59 -2.36
CA VAL A 78 3.67 1.15 -2.49
C VAL A 78 3.60 0.71 -3.95
N CYS A 79 2.74 1.32 -4.76
CA CYS A 79 2.69 1.07 -6.20
C CYS A 79 3.95 1.55 -6.92
N GLU A 80 4.49 2.72 -6.56
CA GLU A 80 5.74 3.23 -7.10
C GLU A 80 6.91 2.29 -6.74
N TRP A 81 7.06 1.91 -5.48
CA TRP A 81 8.09 0.98 -5.03
C TRP A 81 7.97 -0.40 -5.69
N ASN A 82 6.76 -0.93 -5.83
CA ASN A 82 6.54 -2.18 -6.56
C ASN A 82 7.07 -2.09 -8.00
N TYR A 83 6.78 -0.99 -8.69
CA TYR A 83 7.28 -0.78 -10.05
C TYR A 83 8.80 -0.64 -10.10
N GLU A 84 9.41 0.11 -9.18
CA GLU A 84 10.87 0.24 -9.08
C GLU A 84 11.56 -1.11 -8.82
N LEU A 85 11.03 -1.92 -7.89
CA LEU A 85 11.55 -3.25 -7.60
C LEU A 85 11.41 -4.21 -8.79
N ILE A 86 10.34 -4.08 -9.58
CA ILE A 86 10.16 -4.85 -10.82
C ILE A 86 11.25 -4.49 -11.82
N LEU A 87 11.52 -3.19 -12.00
CA LEU A 87 12.57 -2.71 -12.90
C LEU A 87 13.97 -3.16 -12.45
N ASP A 88 14.25 -3.08 -11.16
CA ASP A 88 15.51 -3.52 -10.57
C ASP A 88 15.71 -5.03 -10.74
N ALA A 89 14.68 -5.83 -10.43
CA ALA A 89 14.70 -7.27 -10.64
C ALA A 89 14.83 -7.65 -12.12
N ASP A 90 14.20 -6.91 -13.05
CA ASP A 90 14.37 -7.12 -14.49
C ASP A 90 15.79 -6.78 -14.96
N ALA A 91 16.37 -5.68 -14.45
CA ALA A 91 17.76 -5.31 -14.75
C ALA A 91 18.75 -6.37 -14.24
N HIS A 92 18.58 -6.84 -13.00
CA HIS A 92 19.38 -7.92 -12.42
C HIS A 92 19.22 -9.25 -13.15
N ARG A 93 18.01 -9.54 -13.64
CA ARG A 93 17.74 -10.71 -14.48
C ARG A 93 18.39 -10.63 -15.86
N ASN A 94 18.55 -9.42 -16.40
CA ASN A 94 19.21 -9.17 -17.68
C ASN A 94 20.75 -9.21 -17.58
N ASP A 95 21.34 -8.97 -16.39
CA ASP A 95 22.77 -9.12 -16.11
C ASP A 95 23.04 -9.98 -14.85
N PRO A 96 22.66 -11.27 -14.86
CA PRO A 96 22.80 -12.13 -13.69
C PRO A 96 24.26 -12.56 -13.52
N LYS A 97 24.80 -12.43 -12.31
CA LYS A 97 26.16 -12.88 -12.00
C LYS A 97 26.31 -14.40 -12.07
N ASP A 98 25.27 -15.14 -11.71
CA ASP A 98 25.22 -16.61 -11.70
C ASP A 98 23.80 -17.14 -11.93
N PHE A 99 23.66 -18.44 -12.26
CA PHE A 99 22.36 -19.10 -12.49
C PHE A 99 21.45 -19.11 -11.25
N LYS A 100 22.05 -19.18 -10.06
CA LYS A 100 21.30 -19.10 -8.79
C LYS A 100 20.73 -17.70 -8.57
N ASP A 101 21.54 -16.69 -8.84
CA ASP A 101 21.17 -15.26 -8.82
C ASP A 101 19.97 -15.01 -9.74
N TYR A 102 20.06 -15.48 -10.99
CA TYR A 102 18.95 -15.38 -11.96
C TYR A 102 17.66 -16.04 -11.46
N SER A 103 17.73 -17.22 -10.84
CA SER A 103 16.54 -17.89 -10.30
C SER A 103 15.90 -17.11 -9.15
N GLU A 104 16.71 -16.62 -8.21
CA GLU A 104 16.22 -15.83 -7.07
C GLU A 104 15.61 -14.50 -7.53
N PHE A 105 16.23 -13.82 -8.50
CA PHE A 105 15.67 -12.61 -9.12
C PHE A 105 14.43 -12.90 -9.95
N GLN A 106 14.35 -14.06 -10.62
CA GLN A 106 13.18 -14.45 -11.36
C GLN A 106 11.98 -14.73 -10.44
N ASP A 107 12.16 -15.52 -9.37
CA ASP A 107 11.10 -15.77 -8.37
C ASP A 107 10.62 -14.46 -7.71
N LYS A 108 11.55 -13.53 -7.44
CA LYS A 108 11.23 -12.19 -6.92
C LYS A 108 10.45 -11.38 -7.95
N TYR A 109 10.89 -11.36 -9.22
CA TYR A 109 10.21 -10.65 -10.29
C TYR A 109 8.78 -11.17 -10.53
N ASP A 110 8.58 -12.49 -10.57
CA ASP A 110 7.26 -13.10 -10.73
C ASP A 110 6.33 -12.76 -9.56
N SER A 111 6.86 -12.74 -8.33
CA SER A 111 6.13 -12.30 -7.13
C SER A 111 5.73 -10.82 -7.22
N LEU A 112 6.67 -9.95 -7.59
CA LEU A 112 6.41 -8.51 -7.74
C LEU A 112 5.38 -8.20 -8.83
N LYS A 113 5.40 -8.93 -9.95
CA LYS A 113 4.38 -8.82 -11.01
C LYS A 113 3.01 -9.34 -10.57
N ALA A 114 2.97 -10.34 -9.69
CA ALA A 114 1.71 -10.78 -9.09
C ALA A 114 1.14 -9.69 -8.17
N ASP A 115 2.00 -9.02 -7.40
CA ASP A 115 1.63 -7.89 -6.54
C ASP A 115 1.15 -6.69 -7.37
N GLU A 116 1.85 -6.32 -8.44
CA GLU A 116 1.44 -5.26 -9.39
C GLU A 116 0.00 -5.49 -9.86
N LYS A 117 -0.34 -6.71 -10.27
CA LYS A 117 -1.66 -7.07 -10.78
C LYS A 117 -2.75 -7.02 -9.70
N ARG A 118 -2.38 -7.15 -8.43
CA ARG A 118 -3.30 -6.99 -7.29
C ARG A 118 -3.50 -5.51 -6.98
N LEU A 119 -2.41 -4.75 -6.89
CA LEU A 119 -2.40 -3.31 -6.67
C LEU A 119 -3.16 -2.56 -7.79
N ASP A 120 -2.95 -2.92 -9.05
CA ASP A 120 -3.67 -2.34 -10.20
C ASP A 120 -5.17 -2.66 -10.19
N ARG A 121 -5.54 -3.85 -9.70
CA ARG A 121 -6.95 -4.21 -9.49
C ARG A 121 -7.61 -3.42 -8.36
N GLY A 122 -6.85 -3.10 -7.31
CA GLY A 122 -7.24 -2.18 -6.24
C GLY A 122 -7.45 -0.76 -6.77
N ARG A 123 -6.50 -0.24 -7.56
CA ARG A 123 -6.59 1.09 -8.21
C ARG A 123 -7.78 1.21 -9.17
N GLY A 124 -8.10 0.16 -9.93
CA GLY A 124 -9.28 0.13 -10.81
C GLY A 124 -10.60 0.35 -10.05
N ARG A 125 -10.75 -0.22 -8.84
CA ARG A 125 -11.91 0.07 -7.97
C ARG A 125 -11.84 1.45 -7.35
N HIS A 126 -10.64 1.93 -6.99
CA HIS A 126 -10.47 3.25 -6.40
C HIS A 126 -10.82 4.38 -7.39
N ILE A 127 -10.29 4.35 -8.62
CA ILE A 127 -10.57 5.34 -9.68
C ILE A 127 -12.05 5.31 -10.10
N LEU A 128 -12.63 4.13 -10.34
CA LEU A 128 -14.06 4.02 -10.71
C LEU A 128 -14.98 4.59 -9.63
N GLN A 129 -14.59 4.53 -8.36
CA GLN A 129 -15.42 4.98 -7.26
C GLN A 129 -15.15 6.43 -6.83
N ALA A 130 -13.91 6.93 -6.95
CA ALA A 130 -13.63 8.36 -6.89
C ALA A 130 -14.40 9.12 -7.98
N LEU A 131 -14.48 8.56 -9.20
CA LEU A 131 -15.34 9.08 -10.27
C LEU A 131 -16.85 8.97 -9.95
N ALA A 132 -17.28 7.92 -9.24
CA ALA A 132 -18.66 7.79 -8.77
C ALA A 132 -19.03 8.80 -7.66
N ARG A 133 -18.09 9.11 -6.74
CA ARG A 133 -18.25 10.12 -5.68
C ARG A 133 -18.08 11.56 -6.23
N GLY A 134 -17.38 11.74 -7.34
CA GLY A 134 -17.16 13.02 -8.03
C GLY A 134 -18.23 13.41 -9.06
N THR A 135 -19.24 12.56 -9.30
CA THR A 135 -20.38 12.95 -10.15
C THR A 135 -21.47 13.54 -9.25
N PRO A 136 -21.67 14.87 -9.18
CA PRO A 136 -22.86 15.39 -8.53
C PRO A 136 -24.04 14.82 -9.30
N ALA A 137 -24.84 14.00 -8.62
CA ALA A 137 -26.10 13.51 -9.14
C ALA A 137 -26.86 14.72 -9.69
N ARG A 138 -26.86 14.90 -11.02
CA ARG A 138 -27.82 15.77 -11.67
C ARG A 138 -29.15 15.13 -11.35
N ARG A 139 -29.77 15.64 -10.28
CA ARG A 139 -31.20 15.55 -10.04
C ARG A 139 -31.88 15.98 -11.32
N ARG A 140 -32.22 15.02 -12.16
CA ARG A 140 -33.33 15.16 -13.09
C ARG A 140 -34.57 14.77 -12.28
N GLY A 141 -35.18 15.78 -11.70
CA GLY A 141 -36.63 15.81 -11.56
C GLY A 141 -37.12 17.11 -12.22
N PRO A 142 -38.40 17.22 -12.57
CA PRO A 142 -39.45 16.20 -12.63
C PRO A 142 -39.61 15.56 -14.02
#